data_AF-A0A6L7MGP7-F1
#
_entry.id   AF-A0A6L7MGP7-F1
#
_cell.length_a   1.000
_cell.length_b   1.000
_cell.length_c   1.000
_cell.angle_alpha   90.00
_cell.angle_beta   90.00
_cell.angle_gamma   90.00
#
_symmetry.space_group_name_H-M   'P 1'
#
loop_
_entity.id
_entity.type
_entity.pdbx_description
1 polymer ?
#
loop_
_entity_poly.entity_id
_entity_poly.type
_entity_poly.pdbx_seq_one_letter_code
_entity_poly.pdbx_strand_id
1 'polypeptide(L)'
;WFDVASQLGLTKHNEDFGQTLGYWGSGTGPYLVLPFLGPSNLRDAPGKLADITLWMNTLPELSASEETALVSFNVINEHSQYLKLEARTDELGHERYVFIRDAYLDNREFLVRDGQIPLDDDLYEELDDE
;
A
#
# COMPACT_ATOMS: atom_id res chain seq x y z
N TRP A 1 -4.23 18.52 -15.75
CA TRP A 1 -3.11 19.07 -14.97
C TRP A 1 -1.84 18.41 -15.46
N PHE A 2 -0.71 19.13 -15.41
CA PHE A 2 0.54 18.75 -16.07
C PHE A 2 1.64 18.58 -15.02
N ASP A 3 2.36 17.47 -15.09
CA ASP A 3 3.44 17.18 -14.15
C ASP A 3 4.77 17.74 -14.68
N VAL A 4 5.12 18.93 -14.17
CA VAL A 4 6.40 19.59 -14.49
C VAL A 4 7.57 18.90 -13.77
N ALA A 5 7.34 18.31 -12.59
CA ALA A 5 8.41 17.71 -11.79
C ALA A 5 9.05 16.53 -12.50
N SER A 6 8.23 15.66 -13.11
CA SER A 6 8.72 14.55 -13.93
C SER A 6 9.55 15.03 -15.13
N GLN A 7 9.24 16.19 -15.72
CA GLN A 7 10.00 16.75 -16.85
C GLN A 7 11.35 17.34 -16.45
N LEU A 8 11.47 17.75 -15.19
CA LEU A 8 12.73 18.17 -14.58
C LEU A 8 13.58 16.98 -14.13
N GLY A 9 13.13 15.74 -14.37
CA GLY A 9 13.85 14.52 -13.99
C GLY A 9 13.71 14.15 -12.51
N LEU A 10 12.73 14.72 -11.79
CA LEU A 10 12.45 14.34 -10.40
C LEU A 10 11.66 13.04 -10.37
N THR A 11 12.16 12.06 -9.61
CA THR A 11 11.47 10.79 -9.38
C THR A 11 10.42 10.94 -8.28
N LYS A 12 9.23 10.41 -8.52
CA LYS A 12 8.17 10.35 -7.52
C LYS A 12 8.39 9.14 -6.61
N HIS A 13 8.38 9.38 -5.31
CA HIS A 13 8.36 8.33 -4.28
C HIS A 13 7.02 8.42 -3.54
N ASN A 14 6.33 7.29 -3.37
CA ASN A 14 5.05 7.23 -2.67
C ASN A 14 5.24 6.54 -1.32
N GLU A 15 5.73 7.32 -0.35
CA GLU A 15 5.94 6.86 1.03
C GLU A 15 4.73 7.17 1.91
N ASP A 16 4.53 6.35 2.94
CA ASP A 16 3.48 6.53 3.94
C ASP A 16 4.01 6.26 5.36
N PHE A 17 3.22 6.60 6.38
CA PHE A 17 3.67 6.47 7.76
C PHE A 17 3.93 5.01 8.17
N GLY A 18 3.22 4.05 7.58
CA GLY A 18 3.47 2.63 7.80
C GLY A 18 4.82 2.18 7.26
N GLN A 19 5.26 2.72 6.11
CA GLN A 19 6.58 2.44 5.53
C GLN A 19 7.67 2.97 6.45
N THR A 20 7.46 4.20 6.94
CA THR A 20 8.34 4.83 7.93
C THR A 20 8.47 3.96 9.18
N LEU A 21 7.37 3.48 9.76
CA LEU A 21 7.42 2.59 10.92
C LEU A 21 8.13 1.27 10.61
N GLY A 22 7.93 0.72 9.41
CA GLY A 22 8.60 -0.49 8.95
C GLY A 22 10.11 -0.33 8.87
N TYR A 23 10.56 0.77 8.28
CA TYR A 23 11.98 1.12 8.19
C TYR A 23 12.63 1.24 9.57
N TRP A 24 11.88 1.74 10.56
CA TRP A 24 12.33 1.86 11.95
C TRP A 24 12.22 0.55 12.76
N GLY A 25 11.95 -0.57 12.11
CA GLY A 25 11.94 -1.90 12.74
C GLY A 25 10.62 -2.29 13.37
N SER A 26 9.54 -1.54 13.14
CA SER A 26 8.20 -1.99 13.53
C SER A 26 7.78 -3.17 12.65
N GLY A 27 7.55 -4.33 13.28
CA GLY A 27 7.08 -5.52 12.60
C GLY A 27 5.71 -5.32 11.94
N THR A 28 5.45 -6.07 10.88
CA THR A 28 4.21 -5.98 10.09
C THR A 28 2.95 -6.30 10.92
N GLY A 29 3.05 -7.29 11.81
CA GLY A 29 1.91 -7.79 12.59
C GLY A 29 0.90 -8.57 11.73
N PRO A 30 -0.28 -8.91 12.28
CA PRO A 30 -1.29 -9.68 11.57
C PRO A 30 -1.84 -8.91 10.36
N TYR A 31 -2.06 -9.65 9.27
CA TYR A 31 -2.76 -9.18 8.09
C TYR A 31 -4.25 -9.00 8.39
N LEU A 32 -4.85 -7.94 7.86
CA LEU A 32 -6.26 -7.64 7.99
C LEU A 32 -6.77 -6.90 6.75
N VAL A 33 -8.06 -7.00 6.48
CA VAL A 33 -8.70 -6.26 5.38
C VAL A 33 -9.58 -5.18 6.00
N LEU A 34 -9.26 -3.92 5.70
CA LEU A 34 -10.02 -2.78 6.15
C LEU A 34 -11.26 -2.59 5.26
N PRO A 35 -12.44 -2.30 5.85
CA PRO A 35 -13.60 -1.91 5.07
C PRO A 35 -13.27 -0.72 4.17
N PHE A 36 -13.61 -0.82 2.88
CA PHE A 36 -13.38 0.17 1.82
C PHE A 36 -11.92 0.44 1.44
N LEU A 37 -10.98 0.37 2.39
CA LEU A 37 -9.54 0.65 2.18
C LEU A 37 -8.74 -0.58 1.72
N GLY A 38 -9.29 -1.80 1.87
CA GLY A 38 -8.68 -3.01 1.34
C GLY A 38 -7.59 -3.63 2.22
N PRO A 39 -6.67 -4.41 1.63
CA PRO A 39 -5.58 -5.10 2.32
C PRO A 39 -4.71 -4.18 3.21
N SER A 40 -4.44 -4.61 4.44
CA SER A 40 -3.61 -3.90 5.41
C SER A 40 -2.98 -4.85 6.43
N ASN A 41 -2.24 -4.30 7.40
CA ASN A 41 -1.71 -5.01 8.55
C ASN A 41 -1.77 -4.14 9.80
N LEU A 42 -1.47 -4.72 10.97
CA LEU A 42 -1.57 -4.03 12.25
C LEU A 42 -0.72 -2.76 12.34
N ARG A 43 0.44 -2.72 11.65
CA ARG A 43 1.30 -1.53 11.58
C ARG A 43 0.73 -0.47 10.63
N ASP A 44 0.30 -0.88 9.45
CA ASP A 44 -0.08 0.03 8.37
C ASP A 44 -1.49 0.61 8.55
N ALA A 45 -2.39 -0.09 9.23
CA ALA A 45 -3.75 0.40 9.49
C ALA A 45 -3.79 1.74 10.28
N PRO A 46 -3.11 1.87 11.45
CA PRO A 46 -3.00 3.16 12.12
C PRO A 46 -2.13 4.16 11.34
N GLY A 47 -1.17 3.70 10.53
CA GLY A 47 -0.39 4.54 9.63
C GLY A 47 -1.26 5.27 8.60
N LYS A 48 -2.12 4.53 7.88
CA LYS A 48 -3.10 5.10 6.95
C LYS A 48 -4.00 6.14 7.62
N LEU A 49 -4.44 5.91 8.87
CA LEU A 49 -5.24 6.89 9.60
C LEU A 49 -4.44 8.17 9.91
N ALA A 50 -3.17 8.03 10.30
CA ALA A 50 -2.28 9.16 10.51
C ALA A 50 -2.08 9.96 9.22
N ASP A 51 -1.81 9.29 8.10
CA ASP A 51 -1.63 9.93 6.78
C ASP A 51 -2.88 10.69 6.34
N ILE A 52 -4.06 10.07 6.48
CA ILE A 52 -5.35 10.70 6.16
C ILE A 52 -5.57 11.97 7.02
N THR A 53 -5.29 11.88 8.33
CA THR A 53 -5.45 13.00 9.26
C THR A 53 -4.47 14.14 8.96
N LEU A 54 -3.20 13.80 8.70
CA LEU A 54 -2.17 14.77 8.34
C LEU A 54 -2.49 15.45 7.02
N TRP A 55 -2.91 14.69 6.01
CA TRP A 55 -3.30 15.24 4.72
C TRP A 55 -4.48 16.22 4.85
N MET A 56 -5.52 15.87 5.59
CA MET A 56 -6.64 16.78 5.84
C MET A 56 -6.19 18.09 6.52
N ASN A 57 -5.29 18.01 7.50
CA ASN A 57 -4.78 19.20 8.19
C ASN A 57 -3.96 20.14 7.28
N THR A 58 -3.46 19.66 6.13
CA THR A 58 -2.78 20.52 5.15
C THR A 58 -3.74 21.35 4.29
N LEU A 59 -5.05 21.07 4.37
CA LEU A 59 -6.11 21.73 3.60
C LEU A 59 -7.15 22.40 4.53
N PRO A 60 -6.75 23.33 5.41
CA PRO A 60 -7.61 23.86 6.48
C PRO A 60 -8.77 24.74 5.97
N GLU A 61 -8.77 25.11 4.70
CA GLU A 61 -9.80 25.97 4.10
C GLU A 61 -11.02 25.19 3.61
N LEU A 62 -10.95 23.85 3.59
CA LEU A 62 -12.07 23.02 3.13
C LEU A 62 -13.20 22.98 4.15
N SER A 63 -14.44 23.00 3.66
CA SER A 63 -15.60 22.67 4.49
C SER A 63 -15.66 21.16 4.77
N ALA A 64 -16.34 20.77 5.85
CA ALA A 64 -16.54 19.35 6.20
C ALA A 64 -17.16 18.51 5.05
N SER A 65 -18.02 19.12 4.22
CA SER A 65 -18.58 18.46 3.03
C SER A 65 -17.54 18.23 1.93
N GLU A 66 -16.62 19.17 1.73
CA GLU A 66 -15.57 19.05 0.72
C GLU A 66 -14.50 18.05 1.16
N GLU A 67 -14.11 18.06 2.44
CA GLU A 67 -13.22 17.05 3.03
C GLU A 67 -13.78 15.64 2.82
N THR A 68 -15.06 15.45 3.17
CA THR A 68 -15.74 14.16 3.00
C THR A 68 -15.78 13.76 1.52
N ALA A 69 -16.04 14.69 0.61
CA ALA A 69 -16.05 14.43 -0.82
C ALA A 69 -14.68 14.02 -1.35
N LEU A 70 -13.60 14.68 -0.90
CA LEU A 70 -12.23 14.36 -1.28
C LEU A 70 -11.78 13.00 -0.76
N VAL A 71 -12.04 12.69 0.52
CA VAL A 71 -11.74 11.37 1.09
C VAL A 71 -12.51 10.29 0.35
N SER A 72 -13.81 10.49 0.11
CA SER A 72 -14.65 9.53 -0.63
C SER A 72 -14.14 9.31 -2.06
N PHE A 73 -13.77 10.39 -2.75
CA PHE A 73 -13.20 10.32 -4.09
C PHE A 73 -11.89 9.51 -4.11
N ASN A 74 -11.01 9.74 -3.14
CA ASN A 74 -9.75 9.00 -3.04
C ASN A 74 -9.98 7.51 -2.79
N VAL A 75 -10.89 7.15 -1.88
CA VAL A 75 -11.25 5.74 -1.63
C VAL A 75 -11.78 5.07 -2.89
N ILE A 76 -12.68 5.73 -3.63
CA ILE A 76 -13.21 5.21 -4.89
C ILE A 76 -12.08 5.07 -5.93
N ASN A 77 -11.20 6.07 -6.03
CA ASN A 77 -10.10 6.07 -6.98
C ASN A 77 -9.09 4.95 -6.68
N GLU A 78 -8.73 4.73 -5.42
CA GLU A 78 -7.86 3.63 -5.00
C GLU A 78 -8.50 2.28 -5.33
N HIS A 79 -9.77 2.09 -4.96
CA HIS A 79 -10.51 0.87 -5.30
C HIS A 79 -10.57 0.62 -6.81
N SER A 80 -10.71 1.67 -7.62
CA SER A 80 -10.78 1.53 -9.07
C SER A 80 -9.50 0.95 -9.70
N GLN A 81 -8.35 1.14 -9.04
CA GLN A 81 -7.07 0.62 -9.51
C GLN A 81 -6.97 -0.90 -9.30
N TYR A 82 -7.65 -1.44 -8.29
CA TYR A 82 -7.64 -2.87 -7.98
C TYR A 82 -8.60 -3.69 -8.82
N LEU A 83 -9.66 -3.09 -9.38
CA LEU A 83 -10.67 -3.81 -10.19
C LEU A 83 -10.06 -4.67 -11.31
N LYS A 84 -8.96 -4.22 -11.94
CA LYS A 84 -8.28 -4.99 -13.00
C LYS A 84 -7.51 -6.21 -12.47
N LEU A 85 -6.99 -6.12 -11.25
CA LEU A 85 -6.30 -7.23 -10.58
C LEU A 85 -7.33 -8.25 -10.06
N GLU A 86 -8.44 -7.76 -9.52
CA GLU A 86 -9.55 -8.60 -9.09
C GLU A 86 -10.10 -9.45 -10.23
N ALA A 87 -10.37 -8.83 -11.38
CA ALA A 87 -10.87 -9.53 -12.56
C ALA A 87 -9.94 -10.65 -13.07
N ARG A 88 -8.64 -10.58 -12.78
CA ARG A 88 -7.67 -11.64 -13.13
C ARG A 88 -7.55 -12.74 -12.07
N THR A 89 -7.97 -12.44 -10.84
CA THR A 89 -7.92 -13.37 -9.71
C THR A 89 -9.26 -14.04 -9.43
N ASP A 90 -10.33 -13.66 -10.14
CA ASP A 90 -11.64 -14.31 -10.07
C ASP A 90 -11.57 -15.82 -10.41
N GLU A 91 -10.60 -16.20 -11.25
CA GLU A 91 -10.34 -17.59 -11.64
C GLU A 91 -9.79 -18.47 -10.49
N LEU A 92 -9.18 -17.85 -9.46
CA LEU A 92 -8.58 -18.56 -8.32
C LEU A 92 -9.61 -19.07 -7.30
N GLY A 93 -10.87 -18.64 -7.41
CA GLY A 93 -11.95 -19.07 -6.52
C GLY A 93 -11.63 -18.87 -5.04
N HIS A 94 -11.44 -19.98 -4.31
CA HIS A 94 -11.24 -19.99 -2.85
C HIS A 94 -9.83 -19.54 -2.42
N GLU A 95 -8.84 -19.66 -3.29
CA GLU A 95 -7.45 -19.31 -2.99
C GLU A 95 -7.15 -17.81 -3.16
N ARG A 96 -8.10 -17.06 -3.73
CA ARG A 96 -8.00 -15.61 -3.98
C ARG A 96 -7.57 -14.83 -2.75
N TYR A 97 -8.10 -15.16 -1.57
CA TYR A 97 -7.75 -14.44 -0.34
C TYR A 97 -6.28 -14.62 0.03
N VAL A 98 -5.78 -15.87 -0.04
CA VAL A 98 -4.40 -16.22 0.27
C VAL A 98 -3.46 -15.52 -0.71
N PHE A 99 -3.76 -15.60 -2.01
CA PHE A 99 -2.99 -14.93 -3.04
C PHE A 99 -2.90 -13.41 -2.82
N ILE A 100 -4.04 -12.73 -2.56
CA ILE A 100 -4.05 -11.28 -2.33
C ILE A 100 -3.25 -10.91 -1.08
N ARG A 101 -3.39 -11.70 0.00
CA ARG A 101 -2.63 -11.49 1.23
C ARG A 101 -1.13 -11.58 0.97
N ASP A 102 -0.69 -12.65 0.34
CA ASP A 102 0.75 -12.92 0.13
C ASP A 102 1.33 -11.85 -0.80
N ALA A 103 0.67 -11.56 -1.92
CA ALA A 103 1.07 -10.49 -2.83
C ALA A 103 1.11 -9.10 -2.15
N TYR A 104 0.17 -8.81 -1.23
CA TYR A 104 0.18 -7.57 -0.46
C TYR A 104 1.38 -7.50 0.50
N LEU A 105 1.65 -8.58 1.24
CA LEU A 105 2.75 -8.63 2.21
C LEU A 105 4.11 -8.50 1.50
N ASP A 106 4.31 -9.23 0.40
CA ASP A 106 5.54 -9.20 -0.40
C ASP A 106 5.77 -7.80 -0.98
N ASN A 107 4.72 -7.22 -1.59
CA ASN A 107 4.80 -5.85 -2.10
C ASN A 107 5.10 -4.86 -0.98
N ARG A 108 4.57 -5.09 0.22
CA ARG A 108 4.77 -4.17 1.33
C ARG A 108 6.18 -4.21 1.88
N GLU A 109 6.77 -5.39 1.96
CA GLU A 109 8.19 -5.54 2.34
C GLU A 109 9.11 -4.90 1.29
N PHE A 110 8.80 -5.08 0.00
CA PHE A 110 9.49 -4.40 -1.08
C PHE A 110 9.48 -2.87 -0.91
N LEU A 111 8.30 -2.29 -0.62
CA LEU A 111 8.14 -0.85 -0.44
C LEU A 111 8.92 -0.33 0.77
N VAL A 112 8.81 -1.00 1.93
CA VAL A 112 9.54 -0.61 3.16
C VAL A 112 11.06 -0.60 2.96
N ARG A 113 11.58 -1.43 2.05
CA ARG A 113 13.02 -1.57 1.77
C ARG A 113 13.49 -0.82 0.54
N ASP A 114 12.69 0.10 -0.02
CA ASP A 114 13.04 0.83 -1.24
C ASP A 114 13.41 -0.09 -2.42
N GLY A 115 12.82 -1.28 -2.47
CA GLY A 115 13.10 -2.31 -3.47
C GLY A 115 14.40 -3.10 -3.28
N GLN A 116 15.13 -2.89 -2.18
CA GLN A 116 16.30 -3.67 -1.80
C GLN A 116 15.87 -4.85 -0.92
N ILE A 117 15.27 -5.87 -1.52
CA ILE A 117 15.00 -7.13 -0.81
C ILE A 117 16.35 -7.88 -0.71
N PRO A 118 16.91 -8.11 0.49
CA PRO A 118 17.98 -9.08 0.65
C PRO A 118 17.42 -10.42 0.21
N LEU A 119 18.09 -11.03 -0.74
CA LEU A 119 17.86 -12.40 -1.15
C LEU A 119 18.02 -13.26 0.11
N ASP A 120 16.97 -13.97 0.51
CA ASP A 120 17.06 -14.93 1.60
C ASP A 120 17.96 -16.06 1.09
N ASP A 121 19.18 -16.16 1.62
CA ASP A 121 20.18 -17.15 1.15
C ASP A 121 19.58 -18.58 1.21
N ASP A 122 18.69 -18.83 2.16
CA ASP A 122 17.94 -20.08 2.36
C ASP A 122 17.08 -20.49 1.14
N LEU A 123 16.52 -19.52 0.40
CA LEU A 123 15.71 -19.77 -0.81
C LEU A 123 16.58 -20.08 -2.04
N TYR A 124 17.84 -19.67 -2.05
CA TYR A 124 18.78 -19.99 -3.13
C TYR A 124 19.39 -21.37 -2.95
N GLU A 125 19.70 -21.77 -1.71
CA GLU A 125 20.19 -23.12 -1.41
C GLU A 125 19.16 -24.19 -1.82
N GLU A 126 17.86 -23.94 -1.63
CA GLU A 126 16.79 -24.87 -2.03
C GLU A 126 16.60 -24.99 -3.56
N LEU A 127 16.99 -23.97 -4.34
CA LEU A 127 16.88 -23.95 -5.81
C LEU A 127 18.11 -24.52 -6.51
N ASP A 128 19.29 -24.43 -5.89
CA ASP A 128 20.55 -24.99 -6.41
C ASP A 128 20.69 -26.50 -6.12
N ASP A 129 19.92 -27.03 -5.18
CA ASP A 129 19.90 -28.45 -4.79
C ASP A 129 18.95 -29.34 -5.64
N GLU A 130 18.31 -28.80 -6.70
CA GLU A 130 17.41 -29.52 -7.64
C GLU A 130 18.05 -29.91 -8.99
#